data_AF-A0A2S6T3S5-F1
#
_entry.id   AF-A0A2S6T3S5-F1
#
_cell.length_a   1.000
_cell.length_b   1.000
_cell.length_c   1.000
_cell.angle_alpha   90.00
_cell.angle_beta   90.00
_cell.angle_gamma   90.00
#
_symmetry.space_group_name_H-M   'P 1'
#
loop_
_entity.id
_entity.type
_entity.pdbx_description
1 polymer ?
#
loop_
_entity_poly.entity_id
_entity_poly.type
_entity_poly.pdbx_seq_one_letter_code
_entity_poly.pdbx_strand_id
1 'polypeptide(L)' 'LGSWDYERTVVVKFPSYDVAMNWYHSEEYAPVKKIREDNSEGNLIIVEGK' A
#
# COMPACT_ATOMS: atom_id res chain seq x y z
N LEU A 1 -7.80 -16.33 18.10
CA LEU A 1 -8.25 -15.08 17.43
C LEU A 1 -7.01 -14.31 17.01
N GLY A 2 -7.05 -13.58 15.90
CA GLY A 2 -5.91 -12.76 15.45
C GLY A 2 -5.82 -11.43 16.21
N SER A 3 -4.63 -10.83 16.25
CA SER A 3 -4.42 -9.44 16.66
C SER A 3 -4.59 -8.50 15.46
N TRP A 4 -4.96 -7.26 15.73
CA TRP A 4 -5.08 -6.21 14.72
C TRP A 4 -4.34 -4.96 15.22
N ASP A 5 -3.09 -4.82 14.82
CA ASP A 5 -2.15 -3.91 15.48
C ASP A 5 -2.31 -2.43 15.03
N TYR A 6 -3.15 -2.16 14.01
CA TYR A 6 -3.31 -0.82 13.44
C TYR A 6 -4.78 -0.39 13.36
N GLU A 7 -5.06 0.87 13.70
CA GLU A 7 -6.43 1.42 13.73
C GLU A 7 -7.06 1.59 12.33
N ARG A 8 -6.24 1.72 11.29
CA ARG A 8 -6.67 2.02 9.92
C ARG A 8 -6.34 0.88 8.95
N THR A 9 -7.36 0.47 8.19
CA THR A 9 -7.23 -0.51 7.10
C THR A 9 -7.67 0.13 5.78
N VAL A 10 -6.85 -0.01 4.74
CA VAL A 10 -7.13 0.50 3.40
C VAL A 10 -6.99 -0.63 2.39
N VAL A 11 -7.97 -0.76 1.50
CA VAL A 11 -7.95 -1.74 0.40
C VAL A 11 -8.14 -1.00 -0.92
N VAL A 12 -7.21 -1.20 -1.85
CA VAL A 12 -7.23 -0.59 -3.19
C VAL A 12 -7.22 -1.70 -4.22
N LYS A 13 -8.16 -1.67 -5.18
CA LYS A 13 -8.20 -2.61 -6.30
C LYS A 13 -7.55 -1.96 -7.53
N PHE A 14 -6.58 -2.65 -8.11
CA PHE A 14 -5.96 -2.29 -9.38
C PHE A 14 -6.46 -3.21 -10.51
N PRO A 15 -6.36 -2.78 -11.79
CA PRO A 15 -6.71 -3.62 -12.94
C PRO A 15 -5.87 -4.90 -13.05
N SER A 16 -4.59 -4.86 -12.66
CA SER A 16 -3.70 -6.03 -12.60
C SER A 16 -2.62 -5.84 -11.51
N TYR A 17 -1.91 -6.92 -11.18
CA TYR A 17 -0.78 -6.88 -10.26
C TYR A 17 0.33 -5.93 -10.75
N ASP A 18 0.68 -5.99 -12.03
CA ASP A 18 1.71 -5.13 -12.63
C ASP A 18 1.35 -3.64 -12.51
N VAL A 19 0.08 -3.27 -12.69
CA VAL A 19 -0.35 -1.87 -12.53
C VAL A 19 -0.17 -1.41 -11.08
N ALA A 20 -0.45 -2.26 -10.09
CA ALA A 20 -0.22 -1.95 -8.68
C ALA A 20 1.27 -1.76 -8.37
N MET A 21 2.13 -2.63 -8.90
CA MET A 21 3.58 -2.53 -8.73
C MET A 21 4.16 -1.28 -9.40
N ASN A 22 3.73 -0.98 -10.63
CA ASN A 22 4.16 0.21 -11.35
C ASN A 22 3.73 1.49 -10.64
N TRP A 23 2.51 1.53 -10.09
CA TRP A 23 2.05 2.64 -9.25
C TRP A 23 2.92 2.78 -7.99
N TYR A 24 3.19 1.68 -7.28
CA TYR A 24 3.96 1.72 -6.04
C TYR A 24 5.41 2.20 -6.25
N HIS A 25 5.99 1.94 -7.43
CA HIS A 25 7.34 2.36 -7.82
C HIS A 25 7.38 3.62 -8.68
N SER A 26 6.25 4.30 -8.90
CA SER A 26 6.20 5.46 -9.79
C SER A 26 6.88 6.70 -9.19
N GLU A 27 7.48 7.53 -10.05
CA GLU A 27 8.11 8.79 -9.63
C GLU A 27 7.08 9.76 -9.05
N GLU A 28 5.85 9.74 -9.56
CA GLU A 28 4.75 10.57 -9.07
C GLU A 28 4.30 10.16 -7.67
N TYR A 29 4.30 8.86 -7.35
CA TYR A 29 3.89 8.37 -6.03
C TYR A 29 5.00 8.45 -4.98
N ALA A 30 6.28 8.40 -5.38
CA ALA A 30 7.43 8.44 -4.48
C ALA A 30 7.38 9.55 -3.40
N PRO A 31 7.09 10.84 -3.70
CA PRO A 31 7.00 11.87 -2.66
C PRO A 31 5.82 11.65 -1.70
N VAL A 32 4.69 11.15 -2.19
CA VAL A 32 3.51 10.85 -1.36
C VAL A 32 3.76 9.66 -0.44
N LYS A 33 4.43 8.62 -0.97
CA LYS A 33 4.89 7.45 -0.20
C LYS A 33 5.75 7.88 0.98
N LYS A 34 6.72 8.77 0.76
CA LYS A 34 7.60 9.29 1.81
C LYS A 34 6.81 10.00 2.92
N ILE A 35 5.88 10.89 2.57
CA ILE A 35 5.04 11.58 3.56
C ILE A 35 4.25 10.57 4.40
N ARG A 36 3.68 9.53 3.78
CA ARG A 36 2.95 8.47 4.49
C ARG A 36 3.86 7.73 5.47
N GLU A 37 5.06 7.35 5.05
CA GLU A 37 6.01 6.60 5.87
C GLU A 37 6.58 7.44 7.02
N ASP A 38 6.79 8.74 6.80
CA ASP A 38 7.28 9.66 7.85
C ASP A 38 6.22 9.97 8.93
N ASN A 39 4.93 9.74 8.66
CA ASN A 39 3.82 10.17 9.51
C ASN A 39 2.89 9.02 9.97
N SER A 40 3.21 7.77 9.64
CA SER A 40 2.41 6.62 10.08
C SER A 40 3.24 5.34 10.21
N GLU A 41 2.86 4.51 11.18
CA GLU A 41 3.33 3.13 11.28
C GLU A 41 2.27 2.19 10.70
N GLY A 42 2.70 1.19 9.94
CA GLY A 42 1.77 0.28 9.29
C GLY A 42 2.46 -0.73 8.38
N ASN A 43 1.69 -1.73 7.98
CA ASN A 43 2.09 -2.70 6.97
C ASN A 43 1.43 -2.38 5.63
N LEU A 44 2.17 -2.58 4.54
CA LEU A 44 1.67 -2.52 3.18
C LEU A 44 2.00 -3.83 2.48
N ILE A 45 0.99 -4.46 1.90
CA ILE A 45 1.15 -5.67 1.09
C ILE A 45 0.42 -5.48 -0.24
N ILE A 46 1.02 -5.97 -1.32
CA ILE A 46 0.39 -6.05 -2.63
C ILE A 46 0.19 -7.53 -2.91
N VAL A 47 -1.06 -7.93 -3.13
CA VAL A 47 -1.46 -9.32 -3.28
C VAL A 47 -2.03 -9.54 -4.69
N GLU A 48 -1.55 -10.56 -5.38
CA GLU A 48 -2.13 -11.01 -6.64
C GLU A 48 -3.46 -11.73 -6.39
N GLY A 49 -4.52 -11.25 -7.03
CA GLY A 49 -5.83 -11.90 -6.99
C GLY A 49 -5.85 -13.16 -7.83
N LYS A 50 -6.64 -14.16 -7.41
CA LYS A 50 -6.97 -15.32 -8.24
C LYS A 50 -8.13 -15.02 -9.19
#